data_AF-A0A6F8XLR6-F1
#
_entry.id   AF-A0A6F8XLR6-F1
#
_cell.length_a   1.000
_cell.length_b   1.000
_cell.length_c   1.000
_cell.angle_alpha   90.00
_cell.angle_beta   90.00
_cell.angle_gamma   90.00
#
_symmetry.space_group_name_H-M   'P 1'
#
loop_
_entity.id
_entity.type
_entity.pdbx_description
1 polymer ?
#
loop_
_entity_poly.entity_id
_entity_poly.type
_entity_poly.pdbx_seq_one_letter_code
_entity_poly.pdbx_strand_id
1 'polypeptide(L)'
;MAFFEDLSAHQYRDMDVISFNWGWLSFRPRYDRINVGWLDAPHPFEQGPIPDGFAAALLDIIAGPRTNVMRGYHDCSFCPQRSMSSIPTADHATGTLVLGHSEIRVPSTRRDTMFAAPSLIVHYVTVHAYRPPSPFIAAVQQHDPNWTTEPSPWIPADAQRITLD
;
A
#
# COMPACT_ATOMS: atom_id res chain seq x y z
N MET A 1 -3.41 16.57 3.81
CA MET A 1 -3.16 15.51 4.81
C MET A 1 -4.10 14.37 4.50
N ALA A 2 -3.57 13.15 4.39
CA ALA A 2 -4.36 11.92 4.18
C ALA A 2 -4.12 11.02 5.40
N PHE A 3 -4.76 11.37 6.51
CA PHE A 3 -4.77 10.55 7.72
C PHE A 3 -6.00 9.66 7.71
N PHE A 4 -5.81 8.37 7.97
CA PHE A 4 -6.88 7.45 8.29
C PHE A 4 -6.41 6.54 9.42
N GLU A 5 -7.24 6.39 10.45
CA GLU A 5 -6.92 5.53 11.58
C GLU A 5 -6.69 4.09 11.10
N ASP A 6 -5.71 3.42 11.69
CA ASP A 6 -5.48 2.01 11.41
C ASP A 6 -6.72 1.19 11.73
N LEU A 7 -7.02 0.24 10.86
CA LEU A 7 -8.20 -0.62 10.91
C LEU A 7 -9.54 0.11 10.67
N SER A 8 -9.52 1.38 10.26
CA SER A 8 -10.72 2.10 9.81
C SER A 8 -11.13 1.68 8.39
N ALA A 9 -12.40 1.93 8.02
CA ALA A 9 -12.87 1.68 6.66
C ALA A 9 -12.24 2.65 5.65
N HIS A 10 -11.76 2.12 4.53
CA HIS A 10 -11.23 2.92 3.42
C HIS A 10 -12.39 3.44 2.54
N GLN A 11 -12.66 4.74 2.66
CA GLN A 11 -13.78 5.42 1.97
C GLN A 11 -13.31 6.44 0.92
N TYR A 12 -12.01 6.55 0.66
CA TYR A 12 -11.45 7.62 -0.17
C TYR A 12 -11.88 7.55 -1.65
N ARG A 13 -12.01 6.34 -2.20
CA ARG A 13 -12.47 6.08 -3.58
C ARG A 13 -13.36 4.87 -3.60
N ASP A 14 -14.39 4.87 -4.43
CA ASP A 14 -15.30 3.72 -4.59
C ASP A 14 -14.82 2.70 -5.65
N MET A 15 -13.86 3.10 -6.49
CA MET A 15 -13.19 2.26 -7.46
C MET A 15 -11.70 2.10 -7.15
N ASP A 16 -11.14 0.96 -7.54
CA ASP A 16 -9.69 0.74 -7.58
C ASP A 16 -9.22 0.71 -9.04
N VAL A 17 -8.10 1.39 -9.29
CA VAL A 17 -7.37 1.33 -10.54
C VAL A 17 -6.02 0.68 -10.30
N ILE A 18 -5.75 -0.45 -10.97
CA ILE A 18 -4.48 -1.17 -10.86
C ILE A 18 -3.67 -0.92 -12.14
N SER A 19 -2.41 -0.51 -11.97
CA SER A 19 -1.45 -0.29 -13.05
C SER A 19 -0.56 -1.52 -13.22
N PHE A 20 -0.68 -2.16 -14.37
CA PHE A 20 0.19 -3.23 -14.85
C PHE A 20 1.21 -2.69 -15.86
N ASN A 21 2.14 -3.54 -16.29
CA ASN A 21 3.10 -3.20 -17.34
C ASN A 21 2.45 -3.09 -18.73
N TRP A 22 1.32 -3.75 -18.97
CA TRP A 22 0.60 -3.75 -20.23
C TRP A 22 -0.60 -2.78 -20.28
N GLY A 23 -0.94 -2.12 -19.16
CA GLY A 23 -2.06 -1.19 -19.10
C GLY A 23 -2.66 -1.05 -17.71
N TRP A 24 -3.94 -0.68 -17.65
CA TRP A 24 -4.66 -0.49 -16.40
C TRP A 24 -5.96 -1.27 -16.36
N LEU A 25 -6.30 -1.75 -15.17
CA LEU A 25 -7.62 -2.24 -14.84
C LEU A 25 -8.33 -1.28 -13.90
N SER A 26 -9.64 -1.18 -14.06
CA SER A 26 -10.53 -0.38 -13.23
C SER A 26 -11.73 -1.22 -12.81
N PHE A 27 -12.05 -1.26 -11.52
CA PHE A 27 -13.19 -1.99 -11.01
C PHE A 27 -13.71 -1.43 -9.70
N ARG A 28 -14.96 -1.77 -9.36
CA ARG A 28 -15.53 -1.56 -8.03
C ARG A 28 -15.20 -2.77 -7.16
N PRO A 29 -14.47 -2.62 -6.04
CA PRO A 29 -14.19 -3.72 -5.13
C PRO A 29 -15.49 -4.36 -4.60
N ARG A 30 -15.48 -5.69 -4.45
CA ARG A 30 -16.57 -6.48 -3.84
C ARG A 30 -16.23 -6.99 -2.45
N TYR A 31 -15.26 -6.33 -1.82
CA TYR A 31 -14.71 -6.62 -0.51
C TYR A 31 -14.56 -5.33 0.28
N ASP A 32 -14.54 -5.46 1.60
CA ASP A 32 -14.24 -4.35 2.49
C ASP A 32 -12.76 -3.97 2.34
N ARG A 33 -12.50 -2.67 2.29
CA ARG A 33 -11.14 -2.12 2.31
C ARG A 33 -10.87 -1.48 3.66
N ILE A 34 -9.78 -1.87 4.29
CA ILE A 34 -9.41 -1.47 5.65
C ILE A 34 -8.08 -0.72 5.62
N ASN A 35 -8.06 0.50 6.12
CA ASN A 35 -6.90 1.37 6.14
C ASN A 35 -5.81 0.85 7.08
N VAL A 36 -4.56 0.92 6.62
CA VAL A 36 -3.37 0.72 7.45
C VAL A 36 -2.26 1.66 7.01
N GLY A 37 -1.59 2.32 7.96
CA GLY A 37 -0.38 3.10 7.70
C GLY A 37 -0.61 4.46 7.03
N TRP A 38 -1.82 5.01 7.11
CA TRP A 38 -2.13 6.38 6.67
C TRP A 38 -1.85 7.38 7.81
N LEU A 39 -0.56 7.57 8.09
CA LEU A 39 -0.09 8.32 9.25
C LEU A 39 0.08 9.82 8.94
N ASP A 40 -0.04 10.65 9.97
CA ASP A 40 0.24 12.09 9.89
C ASP A 40 0.73 12.62 11.24
N ALA A 41 1.53 13.71 11.22
CA ALA A 41 2.23 14.25 12.39
C ALA A 41 1.35 14.53 13.62
N PRO A 42 0.09 15.00 13.50
CA PRO A 42 -0.77 15.26 14.65
C PRO A 42 -1.27 13.99 15.36
N HIS A 43 -1.11 12.81 14.76
CA HIS A 43 -1.71 11.57 15.24
C HIS A 43 -0.64 10.59 15.71
N PRO A 44 -0.65 10.17 17.00
CA PRO A 44 0.28 9.17 17.49
C PRO A 44 -0.01 7.82 16.82
N PHE A 45 1.03 7.02 16.67
CA PHE A 45 0.95 5.66 16.13
C PHE A 45 1.77 4.71 17.00
N GLU A 46 1.43 3.42 16.94
CA GLU A 46 2.15 2.39 17.68
C GLU A 46 3.56 2.22 17.11
N GLN A 47 4.56 2.21 18.00
CA GLN A 47 5.95 1.93 17.63
C GLN A 47 6.43 0.65 18.29
N GLY A 48 7.31 -0.07 17.61
CA GLY A 48 7.90 -1.28 18.18
C GLY A 48 8.50 -2.22 17.14
N PRO A 49 9.00 -3.37 17.60
CA PRO A 49 9.60 -4.35 16.71
C PRO A 49 8.56 -4.95 15.76
N ILE A 50 9.00 -5.19 14.53
CA ILE A 50 8.31 -5.99 13.52
C ILE A 50 8.99 -7.36 13.39
N PRO A 51 8.27 -8.40 12.96
CA PRO A 51 8.89 -9.70 12.66
C PRO A 51 9.94 -9.61 11.55
N ASP A 52 10.92 -10.51 11.61
CA ASP A 52 11.91 -10.66 10.54
C ASP A 52 11.24 -10.91 9.19
N GLY A 53 11.80 -10.32 8.14
CA GLY A 53 11.29 -10.44 6.77
C GLY A 53 10.03 -9.63 6.46
N PHE A 54 9.33 -9.05 7.44
CA PHE A 54 8.12 -8.26 7.19
C PHE A 54 8.37 -7.05 6.27
N ALA A 55 9.45 -6.29 6.52
CA ALA A 55 9.80 -5.15 5.68
C ALA A 55 10.17 -5.57 4.25
N ALA A 56 10.83 -6.72 4.08
CA ALA A 56 11.16 -7.26 2.76
C ALA A 56 9.90 -7.67 2.00
N ALA A 57 8.97 -8.37 2.65
CA ALA A 57 7.69 -8.73 2.06
C ALA A 57 6.84 -7.49 1.70
N LEU A 58 6.87 -6.43 2.50
CA LEU A 58 6.25 -5.14 2.13
C LEU A 58 6.86 -4.56 0.84
N LEU A 59 8.19 -4.61 0.70
CA LEU A 59 8.84 -4.12 -0.52
C LEU A 59 8.47 -4.95 -1.74
N ASP A 60 8.38 -6.28 -1.61
CA ASP A 60 7.93 -7.17 -2.70
C ASP A 60 6.52 -6.80 -3.17
N ILE A 61 5.60 -6.53 -2.23
CA ILE A 61 4.23 -6.09 -2.53
C ILE A 61 4.23 -4.73 -3.24
N ILE A 62 5.04 -3.77 -2.76
CA ILE A 62 5.14 -2.42 -3.35
C ILE A 62 5.77 -2.46 -4.75
N ALA A 63 6.69 -3.39 -5.00
CA ALA A 63 7.33 -3.59 -6.30
C ALA A 63 6.36 -4.17 -7.36
N GLY A 64 5.26 -4.77 -6.92
CA GLY A 64 4.20 -5.28 -7.79
C GLY A 64 3.33 -4.18 -8.44
N PRO A 65 2.24 -4.59 -9.12
CA PRO A 65 1.22 -3.70 -9.65
C PRO A 65 0.70 -2.67 -8.64
N ARG A 66 0.77 -1.41 -9.05
CA ARG A 66 0.42 -0.27 -8.19
C ARG A 66 -1.08 -0.01 -8.23
N THR A 67 -1.68 0.23 -7.07
CA THR A 67 -3.09 0.62 -6.97
C THR A 67 -3.22 2.13 -6.80
N ASN A 68 -4.23 2.74 -7.43
CA ASN A 68 -4.61 4.15 -7.26
C ASN A 68 -3.42 5.12 -7.32
N VAL A 69 -2.61 5.00 -8.38
CA VAL A 69 -1.47 5.91 -8.63
C VAL A 69 -1.94 7.35 -8.71
N MET A 70 -1.25 8.24 -8.00
CA MET A 70 -1.54 9.67 -7.89
C MET A 70 -0.50 10.50 -8.66
N ARG A 71 -0.87 11.73 -9.01
CA ARG A 71 0.00 12.67 -9.74
C ARG A 71 1.06 13.37 -8.86
N GLY A 72 1.05 13.11 -7.56
CA GLY A 72 1.97 13.69 -6.59
C GLY A 72 2.40 12.64 -5.57
N TYR A 73 3.27 13.06 -4.65
CA TYR A 73 3.83 12.21 -3.61
C TYR A 73 3.30 12.65 -2.25
N HIS A 74 2.97 11.68 -1.40
CA HIS A 74 2.79 11.90 0.02
C HIS A 74 4.17 12.08 0.64
N ASP A 75 4.42 13.26 1.22
CA ASP A 75 5.64 13.54 1.96
C ASP A 75 5.53 13.08 3.41
N CYS A 76 6.61 12.51 3.95
CA CYS A 76 6.65 12.11 5.35
C CYS A 76 6.70 13.35 6.26
N SER A 77 5.65 13.57 7.05
CA SER A 77 5.53 14.66 8.01
C SER A 77 6.40 14.50 9.27
N PHE A 78 7.03 13.34 9.46
CA PHE A 78 7.79 12.98 10.67
C PHE A 78 9.30 13.15 10.52
N CYS A 79 9.82 13.13 9.29
CA CYS A 79 11.22 13.39 9.06
C CYS A 79 11.54 14.85 9.44
N PRO A 80 12.68 15.13 10.12
CA PRO A 80 13.18 16.49 10.24
C PRO A 80 13.26 17.04 8.82
N GLN A 81 12.70 18.23 8.59
CA GLN A 81 12.50 18.87 7.29
C GLN A 81 13.68 18.63 6.33
N ARG A 82 13.65 17.47 5.66
CA ARG A 82 14.55 17.15 4.56
C ARG A 82 14.06 18.02 3.42
N SER A 83 14.99 18.55 2.63
CA SER A 83 14.69 19.47 1.53
C SER A 83 13.41 19.03 0.81
N MET A 84 12.52 19.98 0.55
CA MET A 84 11.23 19.82 -0.14
C MET A 84 11.38 19.30 -1.59
N SER A 85 12.23 18.32 -1.81
CA SER A 85 12.82 17.95 -3.09
C SER A 85 13.28 16.49 -3.14
N SER A 86 13.35 15.74 -2.03
CA SER A 86 13.65 14.31 -2.07
C SER A 86 12.37 13.48 -2.01
N ILE A 87 11.94 12.98 -3.17
CA ILE A 87 10.89 11.97 -3.28
C ILE A 87 11.28 10.76 -2.39
N PRO A 88 10.41 10.27 -1.49
CA PRO A 88 10.73 9.12 -0.66
C PRO A 88 11.01 7.87 -1.52
N THR A 89 12.12 7.19 -1.25
CA THR A 89 12.51 5.97 -1.94
C THR A 89 12.87 4.85 -0.97
N ALA A 90 12.83 3.61 -1.46
CA ALA A 90 13.39 2.45 -0.77
C ALA A 90 14.14 1.55 -1.75
N ASP A 91 15.21 0.92 -1.28
CA ASP A 91 15.96 -0.08 -2.05
C ASP A 91 15.21 -1.41 -2.06
N HIS A 92 15.16 -2.04 -3.23
CA HIS A 92 14.56 -3.36 -3.44
C HIS A 92 15.46 -4.19 -4.37
N ALA A 93 15.29 -5.51 -4.37
CA ALA A 93 16.10 -6.42 -5.17
C ALA A 93 16.05 -6.12 -6.69
N THR A 94 14.94 -5.53 -7.16
CA THR A 94 14.74 -5.15 -8.57
C THR A 94 15.11 -3.69 -8.87
N GLY A 95 15.67 -2.95 -7.91
CA GLY A 95 16.04 -1.54 -8.05
C GLY A 95 15.38 -0.64 -7.00
N THR A 96 15.48 0.67 -7.21
CA THR A 96 14.93 1.66 -6.28
C THR A 96 13.43 1.87 -6.52
N LEU A 97 12.63 1.69 -5.48
CA LEU A 97 11.19 1.95 -5.47
C LEU A 97 10.92 3.39 -5.08
N VAL A 98 10.07 4.08 -5.86
CA VAL A 98 9.53 5.39 -5.51
C VAL A 98 8.28 5.18 -4.65
N LEU A 99 8.19 5.85 -3.50
CA LEU A 99 7.11 5.67 -2.51
C LEU A 99 6.17 6.87 -2.48
N GLY A 100 5.04 6.74 -1.80
CA GLY A 100 4.12 7.84 -1.50
C GLY A 100 3.24 8.30 -2.66
N HIS A 101 3.33 7.68 -3.84
CA HIS A 101 2.53 8.04 -5.02
C HIS A 101 1.44 7.04 -5.36
N SER A 102 1.30 5.98 -4.57
CA SER A 102 0.40 4.86 -4.86
C SER A 102 -0.07 4.20 -3.57
N GLU A 103 -1.05 3.35 -3.72
CA GLU A 103 -1.54 2.45 -2.70
C GLU A 103 -1.13 1.01 -3.02
N ILE A 104 -1.14 0.18 -1.98
CA ILE A 104 -1.06 -1.27 -2.08
C ILE A 104 -2.36 -1.90 -1.58
N ARG A 105 -2.59 -3.15 -1.98
CA ARG A 105 -3.66 -4.00 -1.50
C ARG A 105 -3.06 -5.28 -0.92
N VAL A 106 -3.42 -5.61 0.31
CA VAL A 106 -2.94 -6.83 1.00
C VAL A 106 -4.15 -7.64 1.46
N PRO A 107 -4.38 -8.84 0.91
CA PRO A 107 -5.49 -9.69 1.31
C PRO A 107 -5.46 -10.02 2.80
N SER A 108 -6.59 -9.85 3.48
CA SER A 108 -6.71 -10.29 4.86
C SER A 108 -6.87 -11.81 4.94
N THR A 109 -6.55 -12.39 6.10
CA THR A 109 -6.96 -13.76 6.43
C THR A 109 -8.47 -13.88 6.64
N ARG A 110 -9.15 -12.76 6.88
CA ARG A 110 -10.62 -12.69 6.88
C ARG A 110 -11.15 -12.67 5.45
N ARG A 111 -12.22 -13.43 5.21
CA ARG A 111 -12.94 -13.41 3.92
C ARG A 111 -13.41 -11.99 3.60
N ASP A 112 -13.39 -11.67 2.31
CA ASP A 112 -13.92 -10.43 1.74
C ASP A 112 -13.38 -9.15 2.39
N THR A 113 -12.13 -9.20 2.88
CA THR A 113 -11.44 -8.05 3.48
C THR A 113 -10.06 -7.87 2.85
N MET A 114 -9.75 -6.64 2.48
CA MET A 114 -8.49 -6.22 1.88
C MET A 114 -7.91 -5.05 2.68
N PHE A 115 -6.65 -5.12 3.07
CA PHE A 115 -5.99 -3.95 3.62
C PHE A 115 -5.56 -2.99 2.50
N ALA A 116 -5.75 -1.70 2.73
CA ALA A 116 -5.37 -0.61 1.85
C ALA A 116 -4.37 0.28 2.59
N ALA A 117 -3.15 0.36 2.07
CA ALA A 117 -2.07 1.12 2.67
C ALA A 117 -1.37 2.00 1.62
N PRO A 118 -0.79 3.14 2.00
CA PRO A 118 0.07 3.89 1.08
C PRO A 118 1.35 3.10 0.84
N SER A 119 1.96 3.22 -0.34
CA SER A 119 3.30 2.66 -0.58
C SER A 119 4.36 3.25 0.37
N LEU A 120 4.09 4.41 0.96
CA LEU A 120 4.93 5.02 1.98
C LEU A 120 4.97 4.24 3.32
N ILE A 121 4.08 3.26 3.53
CA ILE A 121 4.04 2.46 4.77
C ILE A 121 5.39 1.85 5.13
N VAL A 122 6.16 1.38 4.13
CA VAL A 122 7.48 0.78 4.38
C VAL A 122 8.47 1.79 4.96
N HIS A 123 8.38 3.06 4.57
CA HIS A 123 9.20 4.13 5.14
C HIS A 123 8.83 4.35 6.61
N TYR A 124 7.55 4.39 6.94
CA TYR A 124 7.12 4.52 8.34
C TYR A 124 7.61 3.35 9.20
N VAL A 125 7.51 2.13 8.68
CA VAL A 125 7.96 0.92 9.37
C VAL A 125 9.48 0.94 9.60
N THR A 126 10.27 1.27 8.58
CA THR A 126 11.74 1.14 8.61
C THR A 126 12.46 2.35 9.22
N VAL A 127 11.90 3.54 9.09
CA VAL A 127 12.53 4.80 9.54
C VAL A 127 11.89 5.33 10.83
N HIS A 128 10.58 5.17 11.00
CA HIS A 128 9.83 5.71 12.13
C HIS A 128 9.38 4.65 13.12
N ALA A 129 9.87 3.41 12.98
CA ALA A 129 9.55 2.26 13.82
C ALA A 129 8.04 2.03 13.99
N TYR A 130 7.22 2.49 13.03
CA TYR A 130 5.79 2.22 13.03
C TYR A 130 5.57 0.71 13.05
N ARG A 131 4.78 0.26 14.03
CA ARG A 131 4.38 -1.12 14.19
C ARG A 131 2.93 -1.24 13.68
N PRO A 132 2.72 -1.79 12.47
CA PRO A 132 1.37 -1.95 11.95
C PRO A 132 0.54 -2.89 12.81
N PRO A 133 -0.80 -2.83 12.72
CA PRO A 133 -1.69 -3.76 13.41
C PRO A 133 -1.31 -5.22 13.13
N SER A 134 -1.36 -6.07 14.15
CA SER A 134 -0.97 -7.49 14.03
C SER A 134 -1.70 -8.26 12.89
N PRO A 135 -2.99 -8.03 12.60
CA PRO A 135 -3.65 -8.66 11.46
C PRO A 135 -3.04 -8.30 10.10
N PHE A 136 -2.54 -7.07 9.95
CA PHE A 136 -1.85 -6.62 8.74
C PHE A 136 -0.46 -7.28 8.64
N ILE A 137 0.28 -7.32 9.76
CA ILE A 137 1.58 -8.01 9.82
C ILE A 137 1.43 -9.48 9.38
N ALA A 138 0.47 -10.20 9.95
CA ALA A 138 0.22 -11.60 9.61
C ALA A 138 -0.18 -11.81 8.14
N ALA A 139 -0.90 -10.85 7.54
CA ALA A 139 -1.29 -10.90 6.14
C ALA A 139 -0.10 -10.69 5.19
N VAL A 140 0.75 -9.69 5.46
CA VAL A 140 1.97 -9.44 4.66
C VAL A 140 2.94 -10.60 4.74
N GLN A 141 3.09 -11.24 5.91
CA GLN A 141 3.97 -12.42 6.03
C GLN A 141 3.50 -13.64 5.23
N GLN A 142 2.25 -13.64 4.78
CA GLN A 142 1.69 -14.66 3.89
C GLN A 142 1.74 -14.22 2.43
N HIS A 143 2.51 -13.19 2.09
CA HIS A 143 2.63 -12.67 0.73
C HIS A 143 2.87 -13.79 -0.29
N ASP A 144 1.93 -13.87 -1.24
CA ASP A 144 2.05 -14.68 -2.44
C ASP A 144 2.18 -13.74 -3.65
N PRO A 145 3.28 -13.80 -4.42
CA PRO A 145 3.47 -12.98 -5.62
C PRO A 145 2.29 -13.05 -6.62
N ASN A 146 1.53 -14.15 -6.62
CA ASN A 146 0.37 -14.33 -7.49
C ASN A 146 -0.85 -13.49 -7.10
N TRP A 147 -0.86 -12.85 -5.91
CA TRP A 147 -1.96 -11.95 -5.52
C TRP A 147 -2.10 -10.76 -6.44
N THR A 148 -0.99 -10.35 -7.04
CA THR A 148 -0.92 -9.14 -7.85
C THR A 148 -0.89 -9.42 -9.35
N THR A 149 -0.94 -10.68 -9.79
CA THR A 149 -0.94 -11.04 -11.22
C THR A 149 -2.35 -11.25 -11.75
N GLU A 150 -2.55 -11.19 -13.08
CA GLU A 150 -3.81 -11.65 -13.71
C GLU A 150 -3.74 -13.17 -14.00
N PRO A 151 -4.77 -13.96 -13.65
CA PRO A 151 -5.97 -13.57 -12.89
C PRO A 151 -5.66 -13.47 -11.39
N SER A 152 -6.02 -12.34 -10.76
CA SER A 152 -5.92 -12.19 -9.31
C SER A 152 -7.23 -12.65 -8.69
N PRO A 153 -7.21 -13.42 -7.58
CA PRO A 153 -8.44 -13.87 -6.92
C PRO A 153 -9.31 -12.71 -6.39
N TRP A 154 -8.77 -11.49 -6.35
CA TRP A 154 -9.43 -10.30 -5.82
C TRP A 154 -9.78 -9.28 -6.91
N ILE A 155 -9.38 -9.51 -8.16
CA ILE A 155 -9.80 -8.69 -9.28
C ILE A 155 -11.06 -9.34 -9.85
N PRO A 156 -12.21 -8.66 -9.84
CA PRO A 156 -13.45 -9.26 -10.31
C PRO A 156 -13.40 -9.43 -11.85
N ALA A 157 -14.08 -10.46 -12.35
CA ALA A 157 -14.06 -10.81 -13.78
C ALA A 157 -14.61 -9.72 -14.72
N ASP A 158 -15.37 -8.76 -14.17
CA ASP A 158 -15.92 -7.60 -14.87
C ASP A 158 -15.01 -6.36 -14.78
N ALA A 159 -13.77 -6.49 -14.31
CA ALA A 159 -12.79 -5.41 -14.34
C ALA A 159 -12.58 -4.89 -15.77
N GLN A 160 -12.66 -3.58 -15.93
CA GLN A 160 -12.56 -2.92 -17.22
C GLN A 160 -11.11 -2.56 -17.52
N ARG A 161 -10.65 -2.88 -18.73
CA ARG A 161 -9.37 -2.38 -19.25
C ARG A 161 -9.52 -0.92 -19.64
N ILE A 162 -8.63 -0.06 -19.14
CA ILE A 162 -8.54 1.32 -19.60
C ILE A 162 -7.59 1.33 -20.78
N THR A 163 -8.11 1.65 -21.97
CA THR A 163 -7.30 1.99 -23.14
C THR A 163 -7.07 3.51 -23.14
N LEU A 164 -5.82 3.92 -23.36
CA LEU A 164 -5.55 5.29 -23.77
C LEU A 164 -5.63 5.27 -25.28
N ASP A 165 -6.70 5.86 -25.81
CA ASP A 165 -6.89 6.07 -27.25
C ASP A 165 -5.85 7.04 -27.82
#